data_AF-A0A6B3M6G8-F1
#
_entry.id   AF-A0A6B3M6G8-F1
#
_cell.length_a   1.000
_cell.length_b   1.000
_cell.length_c   1.000
_cell.angle_alpha   90.00
_cell.angle_beta   90.00
_cell.angle_gamma   90.00
#
_symmetry.space_group_name_H-M   'P 1'
#
loop_
_entity.id
_entity.type
_entity.pdbx_description
1 polymer ?
#
loop_
_entity_poly.entity_id
_entity_poly.type
_entity_poly.pdbx_seq_one_letter_code
_entity_poly.pdbx_strand_id
1 'polypeptide(L)'
;MKQEMGDKSWQVFFDLEAPYNTKLKYYQVEQDPFFQLVGRPTKRNFLEVLVSSRQLPQQQGHWPVVLDLLKCLDYWANKRNEMIHQNQGMSLERMENLFKRENPDACPPQEICLVMADICNSELGIIPKQYRQRFVGNQADYYLYTSIRKWAISELLK
;
A
#
# COMPACT_ATOMS: atom_id res chain seq x y z
N MET A 1 -0.61 -21.27 8.07
CA MET A 1 -1.49 -20.07 8.08
C MET A 1 -2.81 -20.33 8.79
N LYS A 2 -3.73 -21.17 8.28
CA LYS A 2 -4.97 -21.52 8.98
C LYS A 2 -4.74 -22.05 10.41
N GLN A 3 -3.77 -22.96 10.58
CA GLN A 3 -3.38 -23.49 11.90
C GLN A 3 -2.90 -22.42 12.91
N GLU A 4 -2.32 -21.32 12.44
CA GLU A 4 -1.80 -20.26 13.33
C GLU A 4 -2.87 -19.22 13.69
N MET A 5 -3.86 -19.03 12.82
CA MET A 5 -4.93 -18.03 12.99
C MET A 5 -6.19 -18.60 13.65
N GLY A 6 -6.41 -19.91 13.53
CA GLY A 6 -7.65 -20.56 13.94
C GLY A 6 -8.79 -20.34 12.95
N ASP A 7 -9.81 -21.21 13.02
CA ASP A 7 -10.89 -21.29 12.03
C ASP A 7 -11.72 -20.01 11.93
N LYS A 8 -11.95 -19.30 13.05
CA LYS A 8 -12.73 -18.06 13.07
C LYS A 8 -12.07 -16.95 12.27
N SER A 9 -10.80 -16.69 12.51
CA SER A 9 -10.04 -15.67 11.77
C SER A 9 -9.88 -16.07 10.31
N TRP A 10 -9.68 -17.36 10.04
CA TRP A 10 -9.63 -17.85 8.66
C TRP A 10 -10.91 -17.59 7.87
N GLN A 11 -12.09 -17.72 8.49
CA GLN A 11 -13.37 -17.38 7.86
C GLN A 11 -13.46 -15.89 7.51
N VAL A 12 -13.04 -15.00 8.43
CA VAL A 12 -13.04 -13.55 8.17
C VAL A 12 -12.14 -13.20 6.98
N PHE A 13 -10.97 -13.85 6.87
CA PHE A 13 -10.09 -13.68 5.72
C PHE A 13 -10.77 -14.12 4.41
N PHE A 14 -11.46 -15.26 4.43
CA PHE A 14 -12.22 -15.72 3.26
C PHE A 14 -13.29 -14.71 2.84
N ASP A 15 -14.05 -14.18 3.79
CA ASP A 15 -15.12 -13.23 3.52
C ASP A 15 -14.59 -11.91 2.94
N LEU A 16 -13.39 -11.47 3.36
CA LEU A 16 -12.70 -10.30 2.80
C LEU A 16 -12.16 -10.54 1.38
N GLU A 17 -11.71 -11.77 1.08
CA GLU A 17 -11.10 -12.11 -0.21
C GLU A 17 -12.12 -12.47 -1.29
N ALA A 18 -13.17 -13.21 -0.93
CA ALA A 18 -14.13 -13.80 -1.87
C ALA A 18 -14.73 -12.81 -2.89
N PRO A 19 -15.04 -11.54 -2.55
CA PRO A 19 -15.59 -10.58 -3.50
C PRO A 19 -14.61 -10.18 -4.61
N TYR A 20 -13.30 -10.31 -4.37
CA TYR A 20 -12.25 -9.75 -5.23
C TYR A 20 -11.37 -10.84 -5.87
N ASN A 21 -11.37 -12.05 -5.31
CA ASN A 21 -10.55 -13.15 -5.76
C ASN A 21 -11.42 -14.27 -6.34
N THR A 22 -11.72 -14.18 -7.64
CA THR A 22 -12.52 -15.19 -8.37
C THR A 22 -11.87 -16.57 -8.44
N LYS A 23 -10.57 -16.66 -8.14
CA LYS A 23 -9.83 -17.92 -8.05
C LYS A 23 -9.93 -18.55 -6.66
N LEU A 24 -10.43 -17.81 -5.67
CA LEU A 24 -10.64 -18.30 -4.32
C LEU A 24 -11.88 -19.19 -4.29
N LYS A 25 -11.67 -20.50 -4.24
CA LYS A 25 -12.78 -21.46 -4.08
C LYS A 25 -12.83 -21.94 -2.64
N TYR A 26 -14.04 -22.00 -2.08
CA TYR A 26 -14.29 -22.40 -0.68
C TYR A 26 -13.53 -23.69 -0.29
N TYR A 27 -13.54 -24.69 -1.16
CA TYR A 27 -12.89 -25.98 -0.92
C TYR A 27 -11.35 -25.94 -0.98
N GLN A 28 -10.76 -25.01 -1.73
CA GLN A 28 -9.30 -24.84 -1.79
C GLN A 28 -8.79 -24.18 -0.51
N VAL A 29 -9.60 -23.31 0.10
CA VAL A 29 -9.25 -22.57 1.33
C VAL A 29 -9.33 -23.46 2.57
N GLU A 30 -10.18 -24.50 2.58
CA GLU A 30 -10.22 -25.48 3.67
C GLU A 30 -9.10 -26.52 3.60
N GLN A 31 -8.69 -26.91 2.39
CA GLN A 31 -7.83 -28.08 2.17
C GLN A 31 -6.38 -27.74 1.81
N ASP A 32 -6.06 -26.51 1.40
CA ASP A 32 -4.70 -26.15 0.99
C ASP A 32 -3.86 -25.63 2.19
N PRO A 33 -2.89 -26.42 2.69
CA PRO A 33 -1.99 -25.96 3.75
C PRO A 33 -1.05 -24.83 3.28
N PHE A 34 -0.91 -24.60 1.98
CA PHE A 34 0.03 -23.65 1.36
C PHE A 34 -0.65 -22.52 0.59
N PHE A 35 -1.88 -22.15 0.96
CA PHE A 35 -2.65 -21.09 0.31
C PHE A 35 -1.79 -19.86 -0.03
N GLN A 36 -1.54 -19.61 -1.31
CA GLN A 36 -0.66 -18.51 -1.72
C GLN A 36 -1.39 -17.18 -1.68
N LEU A 37 -0.82 -16.18 -1.00
CA LEU A 37 -1.33 -14.81 -0.99
C LEU A 37 -0.99 -14.12 -2.32
N VAL A 38 -1.90 -14.24 -3.30
CA VAL A 38 -1.68 -13.76 -4.67
C VAL A 38 -1.95 -12.25 -4.77
N GLY A 39 -0.89 -11.46 -4.71
CA GLY A 39 -0.96 -10.01 -4.94
C GLY A 39 -1.07 -9.16 -3.67
N ARG A 40 -1.11 -7.84 -3.85
CA ARG A 40 -1.10 -6.86 -2.74
C ARG A 40 -2.41 -6.85 -1.92
N PRO A 41 -3.61 -6.83 -2.54
CA PRO A 41 -4.87 -6.82 -1.78
C PRO A 41 -5.01 -8.05 -0.88
N THR A 42 -4.70 -9.23 -1.40
CA THR A 42 -4.75 -10.49 -0.63
C THR A 42 -3.82 -10.51 0.56
N LYS A 43 -2.61 -9.96 0.40
CA LYS A 43 -1.66 -9.83 1.53
C LYS A 43 -2.15 -8.82 2.57
N ARG A 44 -2.79 -7.73 2.15
CA ARG A 44 -3.35 -6.73 3.06
C ARG A 44 -4.52 -7.30 3.86
N ASN A 45 -5.48 -7.94 3.20
CA ASN A 45 -6.62 -8.57 3.85
C ASN A 45 -6.17 -9.65 4.85
N PHE A 46 -5.13 -10.41 4.51
CA PHE A 46 -4.51 -11.36 5.43
C PHE A 46 -3.90 -10.68 6.66
N LEU A 47 -3.17 -9.57 6.47
CA LEU A 47 -2.61 -8.78 7.57
C LEU A 47 -3.70 -8.19 8.47
N GLU A 48 -4.78 -7.67 7.89
CA GLU A 48 -5.93 -7.13 8.63
C GLU A 48 -6.51 -8.16 9.60
N VAL A 49 -6.70 -9.39 9.12
CA VAL A 49 -7.22 -10.48 9.94
C VAL A 49 -6.20 -10.89 11.01
N LEU A 50 -4.92 -10.98 10.67
CA LEU A 50 -3.86 -11.31 11.63
C LEU A 50 -3.79 -10.31 12.78
N VAL A 51 -3.82 -9.01 12.47
CA VAL A 51 -3.85 -7.93 13.47
C VAL A 51 -5.06 -8.09 14.38
N SER A 52 -6.24 -8.28 13.79
CA SER A 52 -7.50 -8.42 14.52
C SER A 52 -7.50 -9.65 15.43
N SER A 53 -6.87 -10.74 15.02
CA SER A 53 -6.78 -12.00 15.78
C SER A 53 -5.80 -11.94 16.95
N ARG A 54 -4.69 -11.19 16.83
CA ARG A 54 -3.61 -11.18 17.83
C ARG A 54 -3.84 -10.20 18.97
N GLN A 55 -4.72 -9.21 18.81
CA GLN A 55 -5.11 -8.22 19.83
C GLN A 55 -3.94 -7.66 20.65
N LEU A 56 -2.79 -7.36 20.02
CA LEU A 56 -1.60 -6.88 20.72
C LEU A 56 -1.84 -5.45 21.26
N PRO A 57 -1.92 -5.23 22.59
CA PRO A 57 -2.32 -3.93 23.16
C PRO A 57 -1.37 -2.79 22.78
N GLN A 58 -0.08 -3.10 22.63
CA GLN A 58 0.96 -2.13 22.26
C GLN A 58 0.84 -1.61 20.81
N GLN A 59 0.02 -2.24 19.97
CA GLN A 59 -0.04 -1.94 18.54
C GLN A 59 -1.47 -1.63 18.05
N GLN A 60 -2.47 -1.65 18.93
CA GLN A 60 -3.89 -1.52 18.60
C GLN A 60 -4.25 -0.23 17.85
N GLY A 61 -3.50 0.86 18.05
CA GLY A 61 -3.74 2.14 17.35
C GLY A 61 -2.99 2.31 16.03
N HIS A 62 -1.84 1.65 15.86
CA HIS A 62 -0.97 1.89 14.70
C HIS A 62 -1.33 1.02 13.50
N TRP A 63 -1.86 -0.19 13.73
CA TRP A 63 -2.23 -1.10 12.64
C TRP A 63 -3.38 -0.60 11.77
N PRO A 64 -4.50 -0.08 12.32
CA PRO A 64 -5.56 0.48 11.50
C PRO A 64 -5.04 1.57 10.56
N VAL A 65 -4.19 2.47 11.09
CA VAL A 65 -3.58 3.56 10.30
C VAL A 65 -2.77 3.01 9.13
N VAL A 66 -1.91 2.01 9.36
CA VAL A 66 -1.11 1.43 8.26
C VAL A 66 -1.97 0.68 7.25
N LEU A 67 -3.01 -0.03 7.69
CA LEU A 67 -3.93 -0.72 6.80
C LEU A 67 -4.68 0.26 5.89
N ASP A 68 -5.14 1.39 6.45
CA ASP A 68 -5.80 2.45 5.69
C ASP A 68 -4.83 3.07 4.67
N LEU A 69 -3.60 3.39 5.08
CA LEU A 69 -2.56 3.91 4.17
C LEU A 69 -2.26 2.92 3.02
N LEU A 70 -2.18 1.62 3.31
CA LEU A 70 -1.97 0.58 2.30
C LEU A 70 -3.17 0.50 1.33
N LYS A 71 -4.40 0.56 1.85
CA LYS A 71 -5.63 0.58 1.07
C LYS A 71 -5.69 1.76 0.12
N CYS A 72 -5.35 2.96 0.59
CA CYS A 72 -5.30 4.17 -0.23
C CYS A 72 -4.30 4.09 -1.41
N LEU A 73 -3.31 3.19 -1.36
CA LEU A 73 -2.33 2.97 -2.42
C LEU A 73 -2.69 1.82 -3.37
N ASP A 74 -3.61 0.93 -3.01
CA ASP A 74 -3.93 -0.25 -3.82
C ASP A 74 -4.46 0.12 -5.21
N TYR A 75 -5.34 1.12 -5.27
CA TYR A 75 -5.87 1.64 -6.52
C TYR A 75 -4.74 2.08 -7.46
N TRP A 76 -3.82 2.93 -6.99
CA TRP A 76 -2.73 3.45 -7.81
C TRP A 76 -1.74 2.37 -8.24
N ALA A 77 -1.46 1.38 -7.38
CA ALA A 77 -0.63 0.25 -7.74
C ALA A 77 -1.25 -0.58 -8.88
N ASN A 78 -2.55 -0.87 -8.78
CA ASN A 78 -3.28 -1.60 -9.81
C ASN A 78 -3.39 -0.78 -11.11
N LYS A 79 -3.74 0.50 -11.00
CA LYS A 79 -3.89 1.40 -12.16
C LYS A 79 -2.58 1.59 -12.90
N ARG A 80 -1.46 1.72 -12.16
CA ARG A 80 -0.11 1.77 -12.74
C ARG A 80 0.21 0.51 -13.53
N ASN A 81 -0.12 -0.66 -13.01
CA ASN A 81 0.10 -1.91 -13.73
C ASN A 81 -0.77 -2.00 -14.99
N GLU A 82 -2.07 -1.67 -14.87
CA GLU A 82 -3.00 -1.62 -16.02
C GLU A 82 -2.46 -0.70 -17.13
N MET A 83 -2.08 0.52 -16.78
CA MET A 83 -1.60 1.51 -17.74
C MET A 83 -0.31 1.08 -18.43
N ILE A 84 0.65 0.49 -17.69
CA ILE A 84 1.88 -0.03 -18.29
C ILE A 84 1.58 -1.13 -19.31
N HIS A 85 0.67 -2.06 -18.98
CA HIS A 85 0.25 -3.10 -19.91
C HIS A 85 -0.48 -2.56 -21.15
N GLN A 86 -1.08 -1.37 -21.06
CA GLN A 86 -1.72 -0.66 -22.17
C GLN A 86 -0.75 0.29 -22.91
N ASN A 87 0.56 0.27 -22.62
CA ASN A 87 1.56 1.20 -23.15
C ASN A 87 1.22 2.68 -22.89
N GLN A 88 0.59 2.96 -21.76
CA GLN A 88 0.17 4.29 -21.35
C GLN A 88 1.11 4.85 -20.29
N GLY A 89 1.56 6.10 -20.48
CA GLY A 89 2.32 6.84 -19.48
C GLY A 89 1.44 7.34 -18.32
N MET A 90 2.03 7.42 -17.13
CA MET A 90 1.43 7.95 -15.91
C MET A 90 2.00 9.33 -15.61
N SER A 91 1.22 10.38 -15.87
CA SER A 91 1.52 11.76 -15.47
C SER A 91 0.59 12.20 -14.34
N LEU A 92 0.99 13.22 -13.57
CA LEU A 92 0.17 13.77 -12.49
C LEU A 92 -1.21 14.21 -13.01
N GLU A 93 -1.24 14.98 -14.09
CA GLU A 93 -2.48 15.44 -14.74
C GLU A 93 -3.40 14.27 -15.11
N ARG A 94 -2.85 13.18 -15.66
CA ARG A 94 -3.64 12.00 -16.02
C ARG A 94 -4.19 11.31 -14.79
N MET A 95 -3.40 11.21 -13.72
CA MET A 95 -3.85 10.65 -12.46
C MET A 95 -4.97 11.50 -11.85
N GLU A 96 -4.86 12.84 -11.88
CA GLU A 96 -5.92 13.74 -11.43
C GLU A 96 -7.21 13.55 -12.22
N ASN A 97 -7.11 13.40 -13.55
CA ASN A 97 -8.26 13.14 -14.41
C ASN A 97 -8.92 11.78 -14.10
N LEU A 98 -8.13 10.74 -13.88
CA LEU A 98 -8.63 9.42 -13.48
C LEU A 98 -9.29 9.47 -12.09
N PHE A 99 -8.66 10.15 -11.14
CA PHE A 99 -9.19 10.30 -9.78
C PHE A 99 -10.55 10.99 -9.77
N LYS A 100 -10.68 12.11 -10.51
CA LYS A 100 -11.95 12.84 -10.64
C LYS A 100 -13.03 12.01 -11.34
N ARG A 101 -12.65 11.22 -12.35
CA ARG A 101 -13.60 10.44 -13.16
C ARG A 101 -14.09 9.19 -12.44
N GLU A 102 -13.19 8.47 -11.79
CA GLU A 102 -13.48 7.16 -11.18
C GLU A 102 -13.88 7.28 -9.70
N ASN A 103 -13.58 8.41 -9.05
CA ASN A 103 -13.78 8.66 -7.61
C ASN A 103 -13.41 7.44 -6.73
N PRO A 104 -12.18 6.92 -6.87
CA PRO A 104 -11.78 5.69 -6.20
C PRO A 104 -11.58 5.91 -4.69
N ASP A 105 -11.70 4.84 -3.91
CA ASP A 105 -11.23 4.79 -2.52
C ASP A 105 -9.69 4.73 -2.49
N ALA A 106 -9.06 5.87 -2.78
CA ALA A 106 -7.62 6.04 -2.93
C ALA A 106 -7.17 7.41 -2.41
N CYS A 107 -5.88 7.57 -2.13
CA CYS A 107 -5.33 8.90 -1.85
C CYS A 107 -5.30 9.77 -3.11
N PRO A 108 -5.37 11.11 -2.99
CA PRO A 108 -5.13 12.02 -4.10
C PRO A 108 -3.75 11.79 -4.74
N PRO A 109 -3.60 12.00 -6.06
CA PRO A 109 -2.32 11.79 -6.76
C PRO A 109 -1.12 12.52 -6.14
N GLN A 110 -1.34 13.74 -5.63
CA GLN A 110 -0.31 14.59 -5.03
C GLN A 110 0.14 14.08 -3.66
N GLU A 111 -0.67 13.24 -3.00
CA GLU A 111 -0.41 12.73 -1.66
C GLU A 111 0.24 11.35 -1.66
N ILE A 112 0.38 10.69 -2.82
CA ILE A 112 0.96 9.34 -2.92
C ILE A 112 2.33 9.26 -2.24
N CYS A 113 3.19 10.26 -2.46
CA CYS A 113 4.53 10.28 -1.85
C CYS A 113 4.48 10.48 -0.33
N LEU A 114 3.49 11.23 0.19
CA LEU A 114 3.26 11.38 1.63
C LEU A 114 2.80 10.07 2.24
N VAL A 115 1.78 9.44 1.67
CA VAL A 115 1.25 8.15 2.13
C VAL A 115 2.35 7.08 2.14
N MET A 116 3.20 7.05 1.10
CA MET A 116 4.37 6.16 1.09
C MET A 116 5.37 6.48 2.21
N ALA A 117 5.60 7.76 2.53
CA ALA A 117 6.49 8.17 3.60
C ALA A 117 5.93 7.75 4.98
N ASP A 118 4.63 7.91 5.20
CA ASP A 118 3.96 7.55 6.45
C ASP A 118 4.04 6.03 6.72
N ILE A 119 3.85 5.22 5.68
CA ILE A 119 4.06 3.76 5.79
C ILE A 119 5.53 3.45 6.13
N CYS A 120 6.50 4.15 5.51
CA CYS A 120 7.92 3.93 5.79
C CYS A 120 8.32 4.34 7.21
N ASN A 121 7.67 5.37 7.76
CA ASN A 121 7.95 5.92 9.09
C ASN A 121 7.11 5.28 10.20
N SER A 122 6.25 4.31 9.87
CA SER A 122 5.41 3.62 10.85
C SER A 122 6.22 3.03 12.01
N GLU A 123 5.76 3.29 13.23
CA GLU A 123 6.35 2.77 14.47
C GLU A 123 6.19 1.26 14.63
N LEU A 124 5.38 0.62 13.77
CA LEU A 124 5.22 -0.84 13.74
C LEU A 124 6.48 -1.58 13.28
N GLY A 125 7.48 -0.88 12.74
CA GLY A 125 8.74 -1.47 12.32
C GLY A 125 8.60 -2.47 11.17
N ILE A 126 7.50 -2.42 10.42
CA ILE A 126 7.20 -3.33 9.29
C ILE A 126 8.28 -3.20 8.21
N ILE A 127 8.73 -1.97 7.96
CA ILE A 127 9.81 -1.69 7.02
C ILE A 127 11.06 -1.35 7.83
N PRO A 128 12.13 -2.16 7.74
CA PRO A 128 13.39 -1.86 8.40
C PRO A 128 13.88 -0.47 7.98
N LYS A 129 14.39 0.32 8.93
CA LYS A 129 14.92 1.65 8.62
C LYS A 129 16.09 1.52 7.63
N GLN A 130 15.91 2.03 6.42
CA GLN A 130 16.92 1.99 5.36
C GLN A 130 17.23 3.40 4.89
N TYR A 131 18.49 3.63 4.49
CA TYR A 131 18.95 4.88 3.90
C TYR A 131 18.04 5.40 2.77
N ARG A 132 17.43 4.49 1.99
CA ARG A 132 16.57 4.86 0.87
C ARG A 132 15.26 5.54 1.28
N GLN A 133 14.78 5.33 2.50
CA GLN A 133 13.51 5.91 2.98
C GLN A 133 13.59 7.43 3.15
N ARG A 134 14.79 8.00 3.35
CA ARG A 134 14.99 9.45 3.41
C ARG A 134 14.65 10.18 2.10
N PHE A 135 14.49 9.42 1.02
CA PHE A 135 14.15 9.91 -0.32
C PHE A 135 12.65 9.78 -0.65
N VAL A 136 11.82 9.42 0.34
CA VAL A 136 10.37 9.25 0.17
C VAL A 136 9.65 10.36 0.96
N GLY A 137 8.75 11.08 0.29
CA GLY A 137 7.92 12.14 0.90
C GLY A 137 8.10 13.51 0.25
N ASN A 138 7.21 14.45 0.57
CA ASN A 138 7.19 15.77 -0.11
C ASN A 138 8.40 16.65 0.21
N GLN A 139 9.05 16.42 1.36
CA GLN A 139 10.27 17.12 1.76
C GLN A 139 11.54 16.31 1.53
N ALA A 140 11.44 15.16 0.86
CA ALA A 140 12.60 14.33 0.59
C ALA A 140 13.60 15.04 -0.34
N ASP A 141 14.89 14.99 0.00
CA ASP A 141 15.95 15.45 -0.89
C ASP A 141 16.14 14.42 -2.01
N TYR A 142 15.34 14.52 -3.06
CA TYR A 142 15.43 13.64 -4.24
C TYR A 142 16.83 13.72 -4.89
N TYR A 143 17.63 12.68 -4.65
CA TYR A 143 18.88 12.26 -5.29
C TYR A 143 19.60 13.26 -6.25
N LEU A 144 20.85 13.60 -5.90
CA LEU A 144 21.88 14.40 -6.62
C LEU A 144 21.49 15.81 -7.07
N TYR A 145 20.31 15.98 -7.66
CA TYR A 145 19.88 17.21 -8.27
C TYR A 145 19.25 18.18 -7.29
N THR A 146 18.84 17.79 -6.08
CA THR A 146 18.31 18.76 -5.11
C THR A 146 19.33 19.81 -4.74
N SER A 147 20.58 19.43 -4.49
CA SER A 147 21.67 20.36 -4.17
C SER A 147 22.00 21.26 -5.35
N ILE A 148 22.09 20.69 -6.57
CA ILE A 148 22.35 21.44 -7.80
C ILE A 148 21.18 22.39 -8.12
N ARG A 149 19.94 21.96 -7.93
CA ARG A 149 18.72 22.76 -8.11
C ARG A 149 18.68 23.92 -7.11
N LYS A 150 18.92 23.65 -5.82
CA LYS A 150 18.97 24.67 -4.77
C LYS A 150 20.06 25.71 -5.10
N TRP A 151 21.24 25.25 -5.52
CA TRP A 151 22.32 26.11 -5.98
C TRP A 151 21.91 26.96 -7.20
N ALA A 152 21.38 26.34 -8.25
CA ALA A 152 20.97 27.05 -9.47
C ALA A 152 19.88 28.10 -9.20
N ILE A 153 18.88 27.77 -8.38
CA ILE A 153 17.84 28.73 -7.95
C ILE A 153 18.49 29.91 -7.22
N SER A 154 19.44 29.65 -6.32
CA SER A 154 20.12 30.71 -5.56
C SER A 154 20.98 31.62 -6.43
N GLU A 155 21.57 31.12 -7.51
CA GLU A 155 22.33 31.95 -8.47
C GLU A 155 21.43 32.73 -9.43
N LEU A 156 20.26 32.19 -9.80
CA LEU A 156 19.32 32.84 -10.72
C LEU A 156 18.44 33.91 -10.04
N LEU A 157 18.29 33.87 -8.72
CA LEU A 157 17.53 34.85 -7.93
C LEU A 157 18.41 35.95 -7.29
N LYS A 158 19.72 35.96 -7.59
CA LYS A 158 20.62 37.09 -7.32
C LYS A 158 20.50 38.14 -8.41
#